data_AF-A0A838DQQ5-F1
#
_entry.id   AF-A0A838DQQ5-F1
#
_cell.length_a   1.000
_cell.length_b   1.000
_cell.length_c   1.000
_cell.angle_alpha   90.00
_cell.angle_beta   90.00
_cell.angle_gamma   90.00
#
_symmetry.space_group_name_H-M   'P 1'
#
loop_
_entity.id
_entity.type
_entity.pdbx_description
1 polymer ?
#
loop_
_entity_poly.entity_id
_entity_poly.type
_entity_poly.pdbx_seq_one_letter_code
_entity_poly.pdbx_strand_id
1 'polypeptide(L)'
;MIENLLYEIDSCKDALEKEHLIQRLIDQHDGILTILPVLLQGADIPLMRVALQVVEILGFPKNASVIPSVLRLSGDEDAPLHHEALMTLVSMDFSVFPYIVGLAKKDDELAASLTKTLRIGMYRYVLNEQRTYNDPLIDQVISELCTHPQDVMPLLAYILNTGMIELWPAAMRAIEAIGYPENKEAIPALIEHTMLGNDPIEGDALQMLQELGSSVVVPYFLEALWDMRDGEEAETRVYPSTDFVGLCELLLSRRFGRAYMLPCGPLLTYTFDHLPQRKQLRAAKQFLPVLEAIGPECAHYALPTLPDLVSKAGTSDVAQRARRLIASFDEQVLAPYAQVLAALHIAEENQDVRGTHERVDRDGRSQGTRPAPPARGA
;
A
#
# COMPACT_ATOMS: atom_id res chain seq x y z
N MET A 1 11.58 47.31 10.88
CA MET A 1 11.86 47.15 12.34
C MET A 1 12.18 45.71 12.68
N ILE A 2 11.34 44.74 12.29
CA ILE A 2 11.59 43.30 12.51
C ILE A 2 12.90 42.84 11.83
N GLU A 3 13.17 43.24 10.58
CA GLU A 3 14.42 42.89 9.89
C GLU A 3 15.69 43.29 10.65
N ASN A 4 15.74 44.50 11.21
CA ASN A 4 16.89 44.95 12.01
C ASN A 4 17.11 44.06 13.23
N LEU A 5 16.03 43.66 13.90
CA LEU A 5 16.09 42.75 15.05
C LEU A 5 16.53 41.34 14.62
N LEU A 6 16.11 40.87 13.44
CA LEU A 6 16.56 39.59 12.89
C LEU A 6 18.07 39.61 12.57
N TYR A 7 18.60 40.68 11.98
CA TYR A 7 20.05 40.81 11.76
C TYR A 7 20.82 40.96 13.08
N GLU A 8 20.26 41.64 14.07
CA GLU A 8 20.83 41.72 15.42
C GLU A 8 20.95 40.30 16.02
N ILE A 9 19.89 39.50 15.93
CA ILE A 9 19.87 38.09 16.38
C ILE A 9 20.89 37.23 15.62
N ASP A 10 21.02 37.34 14.29
CA ASP A 10 22.02 36.56 13.54
C ASP A 10 23.45 36.94 13.93
N SER A 11 23.71 38.23 14.15
CA SER A 11 25.03 38.75 14.53
C SER A 11 25.43 38.44 15.98
N CYS A 12 24.48 38.06 16.83
CA CYS A 12 24.70 37.74 18.23
C CYS A 12 25.45 36.41 18.38
N LYS A 13 26.65 36.47 18.99
CA LYS A 13 27.52 35.29 19.20
C LYS A 13 27.25 34.55 20.51
N ASP A 14 26.70 35.25 21.50
CA ASP A 14 26.38 34.65 22.80
C ASP A 14 25.04 33.92 22.70
N ALA A 15 25.02 32.63 23.02
CA ALA A 15 23.83 31.79 22.84
C ALA A 15 22.67 32.24 23.74
N LEU A 16 22.97 32.68 24.97
CA LEU A 16 21.95 33.07 25.94
C LEU A 16 21.34 34.43 25.58
N GLU A 17 22.18 35.39 25.17
CA GLU A 17 21.72 36.68 24.66
C GLU A 17 20.87 36.50 23.39
N LYS A 18 21.31 35.61 22.49
CA LYS A 18 20.57 35.30 21.27
C LYS A 18 19.20 34.69 21.54
N GLU A 19 19.12 33.72 22.45
CA GLU A 19 17.86 33.13 22.89
C GLU A 19 16.93 34.19 23.51
N HIS A 20 17.47 35.10 24.32
CA HIS A 20 16.69 36.20 24.90
C HIS A 20 16.15 37.17 23.83
N LEU A 21 16.96 37.49 22.82
CA LEU A 21 16.52 38.32 21.69
C LEU A 21 15.44 37.63 20.85
N ILE A 22 15.54 36.30 20.64
CA ILE A 22 14.50 35.52 19.96
C ILE A 22 13.21 35.50 20.78
N GLN A 23 13.29 35.25 22.09
CA GLN A 23 12.11 35.27 22.95
C GLN A 23 11.44 36.65 22.95
N ARG A 24 12.24 37.72 22.99
CA ARG A 24 11.73 39.09 22.86
C ARG A 24 11.06 39.32 21.51
N LEU A 25 11.62 38.82 20.41
CA LEU A 25 10.99 38.89 19.09
C LEU A 25 9.63 38.18 19.08
N ILE A 26 9.54 36.99 19.70
CA ILE A 26 8.30 36.21 19.82
C ILE A 26 7.26 36.98 20.65
N ASP A 27 7.65 37.50 21.82
CA ASP A 27 6.73 38.17 22.75
C ASP A 27 6.22 39.53 22.23
N GLN A 28 7.03 40.24 21.43
CA GLN A 28 6.71 41.58 20.96
C GLN A 28 5.94 41.60 19.63
N HIS A 29 5.83 40.46 18.94
CA HIS A 29 5.29 40.40 17.60
C HIS A 29 4.35 39.21 17.40
N ASP A 30 3.07 39.39 17.74
CA ASP A 30 2.00 38.43 17.44
C ASP A 30 1.92 38.07 15.94
N GLY A 31 2.42 38.94 15.06
CA GLY A 31 2.50 38.71 13.61
C GLY A 31 3.70 37.86 13.16
N ILE A 32 4.61 37.45 14.03
CA ILE A 32 5.85 36.76 13.61
C ILE A 32 5.54 35.46 12.85
N LEU A 33 4.53 34.70 13.31
CA LEU A 33 4.09 33.46 12.65
C LEU A 33 3.64 33.66 11.20
N THR A 34 3.11 34.84 10.86
CA THR A 34 2.69 35.17 9.48
C THR A 34 3.87 35.53 8.58
N ILE A 35 4.99 35.96 9.16
CA ILE A 35 6.18 36.41 8.43
C ILE A 35 7.17 35.25 8.25
N LEU A 36 7.24 34.29 9.19
CA LEU A 36 8.17 33.17 9.13
C LEU A 36 8.13 32.37 7.80
N PRO A 37 6.96 32.02 7.22
CA PRO A 37 6.94 31.32 5.93
C PRO A 37 7.59 32.12 4.80
N VAL A 38 7.44 33.45 4.81
CA VAL A 38 8.04 34.36 3.82
C VAL A 38 9.55 34.42 3.98
N LEU A 39 10.03 34.49 5.23
CA LEU A 39 11.47 34.50 5.51
C LEU A 39 12.14 33.19 5.10
N LEU A 40 11.51 32.05 5.35
CA LEU A 40 12.03 30.73 4.95
C LEU A 40 12.00 30.50 3.44
N GLN A 41 11.21 31.25 2.68
CA GLN A 41 11.19 31.20 1.20
C GLN A 41 12.09 32.26 0.57
N GLY A 42 12.70 33.14 1.38
CA GLY A 42 13.60 34.18 0.92
C GLY A 42 14.98 33.67 0.49
N ALA A 43 15.79 34.54 -0.10
CA ALA A 43 17.18 34.24 -0.47
C ALA A 43 18.21 34.66 0.59
N ASP A 44 17.77 35.30 1.68
CA ASP A 44 18.66 35.81 2.73
C ASP A 44 18.94 34.73 3.78
N ILE A 45 20.07 34.05 3.63
CA ILE A 45 20.51 32.94 4.48
C ILE A 45 20.55 33.33 5.98
N PRO A 46 21.15 34.45 6.40
CA PRO A 46 21.04 34.95 7.78
C PRO A 46 19.61 34.97 8.32
N LEU A 47 18.67 35.55 7.57
CA LEU A 47 17.28 35.67 8.02
C LEU A 47 16.57 34.31 8.08
N MET A 48 16.85 33.42 7.12
CA MET A 48 16.34 32.04 7.14
C MET A 48 16.84 31.29 8.38
N ARG A 49 18.13 31.43 8.74
CA ARG A 49 18.70 30.79 9.93
C ARG A 49 18.00 31.24 11.20
N VAL A 50 17.80 32.56 11.35
CA VAL A 50 17.07 33.10 12.51
C VAL A 50 15.62 32.61 12.50
N ALA A 51 14.97 32.55 11.34
CA ALA A 51 13.62 32.02 11.22
C ALA A 51 13.52 30.56 11.68
N LEU A 52 14.48 29.69 11.31
CA LEU A 52 14.53 28.30 11.80
C LEU A 52 14.69 28.22 13.31
N GLN A 53 15.56 29.04 13.91
CA GLN A 53 15.75 29.09 15.37
C GLN A 53 14.49 29.59 16.10
N VAL A 54 13.80 30.57 15.54
CA VAL A 54 12.50 31.02 16.06
C VAL A 54 11.48 29.88 16.00
N VAL A 55 11.45 29.12 14.89
CA VAL A 55 10.57 27.96 14.72
C VAL A 55 10.87 26.86 15.74
N GLU A 56 12.14 26.57 16.01
CA GLU A 56 12.61 25.63 17.03
C GLU A 56 12.14 26.04 18.44
N ILE A 57 12.38 27.30 18.83
CA ILE A 57 11.99 27.83 20.16
C ILE A 57 10.47 27.87 20.34
N LEU A 58 9.72 28.21 19.30
CA LEU A 58 8.26 28.23 19.36
C LEU A 58 7.67 26.83 19.62
N GLY A 59 8.29 25.81 19.01
CA GLY A 59 7.84 24.42 19.09
C GLY A 59 6.49 24.14 18.42
N PHE A 60 6.18 22.86 18.26
CA PHE A 60 4.88 22.39 17.81
C PHE A 60 3.89 22.34 19.00
N PRO A 61 2.60 22.70 18.84
CA PRO A 61 1.88 23.05 17.61
C PRO A 61 1.89 24.54 17.24
N LYS A 62 2.57 25.41 18.00
CA LYS A 62 2.53 26.87 17.79
C LYS A 62 3.08 27.29 16.43
N ASN A 63 4.04 26.54 15.89
CA ASN A 63 4.69 26.78 14.61
C ASN A 63 4.06 26.03 13.42
N ALA A 64 2.87 25.42 13.57
CA ALA A 64 2.31 24.51 12.57
C ALA A 64 2.19 25.13 11.16
N SER A 65 1.87 26.42 11.05
CA SER A 65 1.76 27.14 9.76
C SER A 65 3.08 27.26 8.99
N VAL A 66 4.21 27.03 9.66
CA VAL A 66 5.56 27.20 9.09
C VAL A 66 6.15 25.87 8.62
N ILE A 67 5.60 24.74 9.08
CA ILE A 67 6.06 23.39 8.74
C ILE A 67 6.16 23.14 7.23
N PRO A 68 5.21 23.55 6.36
CA PRO A 68 5.37 23.37 4.91
C PRO A 68 6.66 24.00 4.36
N SER A 69 7.02 25.20 4.83
CA SER A 69 8.25 25.87 4.39
C SER A 69 9.50 25.16 4.93
N VAL A 70 9.50 24.72 6.19
CA VAL A 70 10.63 23.95 6.76
C VAL A 70 10.80 22.62 6.02
N LEU A 71 9.69 21.94 5.70
CA LEU A 71 9.69 20.65 5.00
C LEU A 71 10.23 20.77 3.56
N ARG A 72 9.89 21.84 2.85
CA ARG A 72 10.47 22.13 1.52
C ARG A 72 11.98 22.36 1.61
N LEU A 73 12.42 23.16 2.59
CA LEU A 73 13.85 23.41 2.82
C LEU A 73 14.62 22.14 3.20
N SER A 74 14.03 21.26 4.01
CA SER A 74 14.69 20.01 4.41
C SER A 74 14.71 18.97 3.29
N GLY A 75 13.75 19.04 2.36
CA GLY A 75 13.65 18.12 1.23
C GLY A 75 14.53 18.48 0.03
N ASP A 76 15.05 19.71 -0.05
CA ASP A 76 15.94 20.14 -1.12
C ASP A 76 17.41 20.06 -0.66
N GLU A 77 18.16 19.08 -1.19
CA GLU A 77 19.57 18.87 -0.81
C GLU A 77 20.49 20.04 -1.18
N ASP A 78 20.09 20.83 -2.18
CA ASP A 78 20.83 22.01 -2.63
C ASP A 78 20.36 23.28 -1.90
N ALA A 79 19.29 23.22 -1.11
CA ALA A 79 18.79 24.38 -0.39
C ALA A 79 19.78 24.84 0.68
N PRO A 80 19.97 26.17 0.83
CA PRO A 80 20.74 26.68 1.94
C PRO A 80 20.04 26.27 3.25
N LEU A 81 20.84 25.83 4.22
CA LEU A 81 20.37 25.42 5.54
C LEU A 81 19.48 24.16 5.54
N HIS A 82 19.55 23.29 4.53
CA HIS A 82 18.79 22.04 4.51
C HIS A 82 19.01 21.20 5.77
N HIS A 83 20.24 21.18 6.28
CA HIS A 83 20.60 20.45 7.49
C HIS A 83 19.94 21.06 8.73
N GLU A 84 19.97 22.38 8.88
CA GLU A 84 19.33 23.10 9.96
C GLU A 84 17.81 22.95 9.91
N ALA A 85 17.20 22.98 8.71
CA ALA A 85 15.78 22.73 8.53
C ALA A 85 15.40 21.30 8.96
N LEU A 86 16.20 20.30 8.58
CA LEU A 86 16.04 18.92 9.04
C LEU A 86 16.16 18.82 10.57
N MET A 87 17.18 19.43 11.18
CA MET A 87 17.36 19.43 12.63
C MET A 87 16.21 20.14 13.35
N THR A 88 15.68 21.21 12.75
CA THR A 88 14.49 21.90 13.26
C THR A 88 13.29 20.97 13.26
N LEU A 89 13.07 20.16 12.21
CA LEU A 89 12.00 19.16 12.22
C LEU A 89 12.23 18.06 13.27
N VAL A 90 13.47 17.59 13.45
CA VAL A 90 13.81 16.59 14.48
C VAL A 90 13.60 17.14 15.89
N SER A 91 13.83 18.44 16.12
CA SER A 91 13.57 19.10 17.40
C SER A 91 12.09 19.25 17.71
N MET A 92 11.22 19.20 16.69
CA MET A 92 9.78 19.10 16.87
C MET A 92 9.48 17.64 17.18
N ASP A 93 9.28 17.34 18.46
CA ASP A 93 8.87 16.04 18.99
C ASP A 93 7.84 15.29 18.11
N PHE A 94 7.69 13.97 18.28
CA PHE A 94 6.93 13.08 17.39
C PHE A 94 5.51 13.54 17.04
N SER A 95 4.89 14.33 17.93
CA SER A 95 3.61 15.01 17.71
C SER A 95 3.47 15.78 16.38
N VAL A 96 4.58 16.14 15.72
CA VAL A 96 4.58 16.81 14.42
C VAL A 96 4.24 15.88 13.25
N PHE A 97 4.46 14.57 13.39
CA PHE A 97 4.34 13.60 12.30
C PHE A 97 2.93 13.45 11.74
N PRO A 98 1.85 13.34 12.54
CA PRO A 98 0.50 13.27 11.98
C PRO A 98 0.16 14.48 11.10
N TYR A 99 0.64 15.66 11.48
CA TYR A 99 0.45 16.89 10.72
C TYR A 99 1.23 16.88 9.40
N ILE A 100 2.51 16.51 9.43
CA ILE A 100 3.36 16.44 8.23
C ILE A 100 2.82 15.41 7.22
N VAL A 101 2.39 14.23 7.68
CA VAL A 101 1.76 13.21 6.83
C VAL A 101 0.44 13.72 6.25
N GLY A 102 -0.36 14.42 7.05
CA GLY A 102 -1.61 15.04 6.60
C GLY A 102 -1.41 16.10 5.51
N LEU A 103 -0.28 16.83 5.54
CA LEU A 103 0.12 17.75 4.48
C LEU A 103 0.56 17.00 3.22
N ALA A 104 1.44 16.00 3.37
CA ALA A 104 1.94 15.20 2.25
C ALA A 104 0.81 14.48 1.49
N LYS A 105 -0.24 14.02 2.16
CA LYS A 105 -1.42 13.42 1.50
C LYS A 105 -2.23 14.41 0.63
N LYS A 106 -2.04 15.72 0.79
CA LYS A 106 -2.81 16.77 0.10
C LYS A 106 -2.01 17.52 -0.97
N ASP A 107 -0.69 17.36 -0.98
CA ASP A 107 0.22 18.14 -1.82
C ASP A 107 1.41 17.25 -2.24
N ASP A 108 1.48 16.93 -3.53
CA ASP A 108 2.51 16.06 -4.12
C ASP A 108 3.93 16.63 -3.96
N GLU A 109 4.09 17.96 -3.94
CA GLU A 109 5.38 18.62 -3.74
C GLU A 109 5.86 18.41 -2.29
N LEU A 110 4.94 18.54 -1.33
CA LEU A 110 5.22 18.25 0.08
C LEU A 110 5.45 16.76 0.33
N ALA A 111 4.75 15.87 -0.39
CA ALA A 111 5.02 14.43 -0.35
C ALA A 111 6.43 14.10 -0.84
N ALA A 112 6.86 14.68 -1.96
CA ALA A 112 8.21 14.52 -2.48
C ALA A 112 9.26 15.06 -1.49
N SER A 113 8.98 16.22 -0.87
CA SER A 113 9.86 16.85 0.12
C SER A 113 9.98 16.01 1.40
N LEU A 114 8.86 15.47 1.90
CA LEU A 114 8.84 14.54 3.04
C LEU A 114 9.63 13.28 2.75
N THR A 115 9.41 12.67 1.58
CA THR A 115 10.12 11.46 1.15
C THR A 115 11.63 11.69 1.13
N LYS A 116 12.10 12.80 0.56
CA LYS A 116 13.51 13.18 0.57
C LYS A 116 14.03 13.45 1.98
N THR A 117 13.28 14.19 2.79
CA THR A 117 13.63 14.50 4.18
C THR A 117 13.82 13.23 5.00
N LEU A 118 12.90 12.26 4.89
CA LEU A 118 12.98 10.98 5.58
C LEU A 118 14.14 10.13 5.09
N ARG A 119 14.38 10.11 3.78
CA ARG A 119 15.58 9.47 3.21
C ARG A 119 16.85 10.11 3.78
N ILE A 120 17.03 11.42 3.69
CA ILE A 120 18.23 12.11 4.19
C ILE A 120 18.41 11.90 5.70
N GLY A 121 17.33 12.07 6.47
CA GLY A 121 17.31 11.84 7.92
C GLY A 121 17.76 10.42 8.25
N MET A 122 17.13 9.41 7.67
CA MET A 122 17.51 8.02 7.91
C MET A 122 18.86 7.64 7.31
N TYR A 123 19.26 8.16 6.16
CA TYR A 123 20.60 7.91 5.62
C TYR A 123 21.67 8.42 6.60
N ARG A 124 21.44 9.56 7.24
CA ARG A 124 22.36 10.14 8.23
C ARG A 124 22.30 9.44 9.60
N TYR A 125 21.10 9.07 10.06
CA TYR A 125 20.93 8.43 11.37
C TYR A 125 21.19 6.91 11.36
N VAL A 126 20.79 6.22 10.29
CA VAL A 126 20.84 4.76 10.14
C VAL A 126 21.99 4.31 9.25
N LEU A 127 22.26 5.00 8.14
CA LEU A 127 23.19 4.54 7.09
C LEU A 127 24.54 5.26 7.06
N ASN A 128 25.00 5.82 8.19
CA ASN A 128 26.42 6.14 8.29
C ASN A 128 27.21 4.83 8.08
N GLU A 129 27.98 4.76 6.98
CA GLU A 129 28.01 3.70 5.95
C GLU A 129 28.43 2.24 6.32
N GLN A 130 28.34 1.78 7.56
CA GLN A 130 28.72 0.40 7.93
C GLN A 130 27.81 -0.31 8.93
N ARG A 131 26.62 0.24 9.20
CA ARG A 131 25.73 -0.28 10.23
C ARG A 131 24.87 -1.40 9.66
N THR A 132 25.19 -2.63 10.07
CA THR A 132 24.35 -3.81 9.82
C THR A 132 23.00 -3.66 10.53
N TYR A 133 22.00 -4.42 10.08
CA TYR A 133 20.63 -4.48 10.62
C TYR A 133 20.51 -4.65 12.16
N ASN A 134 21.58 -5.08 12.83
CA ASN A 134 21.69 -5.25 14.28
C ASN A 134 22.36 -4.05 14.98
N ASP A 135 22.18 -2.84 14.47
CA ASP A 135 22.74 -1.65 15.09
C ASP A 135 21.93 -1.28 16.35
N PRO A 136 22.56 -1.23 17.54
CA PRO A 136 21.88 -0.82 18.78
C PRO A 136 21.26 0.57 18.70
N LEU A 137 21.73 1.45 17.81
CA LEU A 137 21.09 2.74 17.57
C LEU A 137 19.71 2.58 16.93
N ILE A 138 19.54 1.64 15.99
CA ILE A 138 18.23 1.36 15.39
C ILE A 138 17.27 0.86 16.47
N ASP A 139 17.75 -0.01 17.36
CA ASP A 139 16.95 -0.52 18.47
C ASP A 139 16.55 0.60 19.45
N GLN A 140 17.47 1.55 19.71
CA GLN A 140 17.18 2.72 20.51
C GLN A 140 16.13 3.63 19.85
N VAL A 141 16.26 3.90 18.54
CA VAL A 141 15.30 4.71 17.79
C VAL A 141 13.93 4.02 17.78
N ILE A 142 13.87 2.71 17.52
CA ILE A 142 12.63 1.95 17.57
C ILE A 142 12.02 2.01 18.96
N SER A 143 12.82 1.80 20.02
CA SER A 143 12.35 1.89 21.40
C SER A 143 11.77 3.27 21.70
N GLU A 144 12.38 4.34 21.19
CA GLU A 144 11.89 5.71 21.35
C GLU A 144 10.56 5.90 20.60
N LEU A 145 10.47 5.47 19.34
CA LEU A 145 9.22 5.52 18.56
C LEU A 145 8.07 4.78 19.26
N CYS A 146 8.37 3.66 19.93
CA CYS A 146 7.39 2.87 20.66
C CYS A 146 6.82 3.58 21.90
N THR A 147 7.46 4.65 22.39
CA THR A 147 6.91 5.45 23.49
C THR A 147 5.79 6.40 23.04
N HIS A 148 5.65 6.63 21.73
CA HIS A 148 4.68 7.55 21.12
C HIS A 148 3.90 6.93 19.94
N PRO A 149 3.24 5.77 20.11
CA PRO A 149 2.66 5.01 19.00
C PRO A 149 1.61 5.81 18.20
N GLN A 150 0.81 6.65 18.85
CA GLN A 150 -0.23 7.45 18.19
C GLN A 150 0.34 8.53 17.26
N ASP A 151 1.52 9.06 17.62
CA ASP A 151 2.17 10.12 16.86
C ASP A 151 2.96 9.55 15.68
N VAL A 152 3.58 8.38 15.86
CA VAL A 152 4.46 7.77 14.85
C VAL A 152 3.72 6.90 13.84
N MET A 153 2.57 6.31 14.19
CA MET A 153 1.87 5.38 13.29
C MET A 153 1.48 5.98 11.93
N PRO A 154 0.99 7.23 11.84
CA PRO A 154 0.71 7.86 10.55
C PRO A 154 1.95 7.94 9.65
N LEU A 155 3.13 8.17 10.23
CA LEU A 155 4.39 8.20 9.51
C LEU A 155 4.81 6.81 9.05
N LEU A 156 4.71 5.81 9.93
CA LEU A 156 5.04 4.41 9.59
C LEU A 156 4.13 3.88 8.48
N ALA A 157 2.83 4.14 8.57
CA ALA A 157 1.87 3.79 7.52
C ALA A 157 2.15 4.56 6.22
N TYR A 158 2.54 5.84 6.29
CA TYR A 158 2.97 6.60 5.12
C TYR A 158 4.22 5.97 4.47
N ILE A 159 5.18 5.51 5.28
CA ILE A 159 6.40 4.87 4.79
C ILE A 159 6.10 3.60 4.01
N LEU A 160 5.20 2.76 4.50
CA LEU A 160 4.74 1.57 3.77
C LEU A 160 4.10 1.97 2.44
N ASN A 161 3.07 2.82 2.48
CA ASN A 161 2.25 3.17 1.31
C ASN A 161 2.98 3.91 0.19
N THR A 162 4.09 4.60 0.48
CA THR A 162 4.82 5.40 -0.51
C THR A 162 5.92 4.64 -1.24
N GLY A 163 6.14 3.36 -0.93
CA GLY A 163 7.18 2.58 -1.59
C GLY A 163 8.60 3.00 -1.20
N MET A 164 8.78 3.60 -0.01
CA MET A 164 10.11 3.89 0.55
C MET A 164 10.79 2.61 1.05
N ILE A 165 11.12 1.72 0.11
CA ILE A 165 11.66 0.38 0.35
C ILE A 165 12.87 0.40 1.29
N GLU A 166 13.68 1.44 1.23
CA GLU A 166 14.87 1.59 2.08
C GLU A 166 14.54 1.73 3.56
N LEU A 167 13.35 2.26 3.89
CA LEU A 167 12.91 2.54 5.26
C LEU A 167 12.00 1.44 5.82
N TRP A 168 11.51 0.55 4.96
CA TRP A 168 10.58 -0.52 5.36
C TRP A 168 11.13 -1.44 6.45
N PRO A 169 12.38 -1.94 6.38
CA PRO A 169 13.05 -2.58 7.51
C PRO A 169 12.79 -1.97 8.90
N ALA A 170 13.06 -0.68 9.05
CA ALA A 170 12.90 0.02 10.31
C ALA A 170 11.42 0.22 10.64
N ALA A 171 10.60 0.54 9.63
CA ALA A 171 9.17 0.72 9.81
C ALA A 171 8.48 -0.57 10.28
N MET A 172 8.78 -1.71 9.66
CA MET A 172 8.25 -3.03 10.03
C MET A 172 8.64 -3.39 11.46
N ARG A 173 9.91 -3.22 11.84
CA ARG A 173 10.35 -3.49 13.22
C ARG A 173 9.67 -2.56 14.23
N ALA A 174 9.46 -1.30 13.88
CA ALA A 174 8.73 -0.36 14.74
C ALA A 174 7.24 -0.74 14.87
N ILE A 175 6.57 -1.09 13.76
CA ILE A 175 5.18 -1.56 13.74
C ILE A 175 5.02 -2.84 14.57
N GLU A 176 5.97 -3.77 14.45
CA GLU A 176 6.02 -5.00 15.24
C GLU A 176 6.17 -4.70 16.73
N ALA A 177 7.13 -3.84 17.09
CA ALA A 177 7.42 -3.47 18.47
C ALA A 177 6.29 -2.66 19.13
N ILE A 178 5.58 -1.82 18.37
CA ILE A 178 4.39 -1.11 18.84
C ILE A 178 3.25 -2.09 19.15
N GLY A 179 3.08 -3.12 18.31
CA GLY A 179 2.10 -4.18 18.53
C GLY A 179 0.63 -3.73 18.38
N TYR A 180 -0.28 -4.69 18.47
CA TYR A 180 -1.73 -4.47 18.39
C TYR A 180 -2.30 -4.19 19.80
N PRO A 181 -3.28 -3.27 19.98
CA PRO A 181 -4.08 -2.57 18.95
C PRO A 181 -3.48 -1.28 18.36
N GLU A 182 -2.33 -0.83 18.83
CA GLU A 182 -1.74 0.46 18.48
C GLU A 182 -1.27 0.52 17.02
N ASN A 183 -0.84 -0.61 16.45
CA ASN A 183 -0.35 -0.72 15.07
C ASN A 183 -1.45 -0.97 14.01
N LYS A 184 -2.72 -0.92 14.39
CA LYS A 184 -3.85 -1.28 13.51
C LYS A 184 -3.93 -0.49 12.20
N GLU A 185 -3.41 0.75 12.19
CA GLU A 185 -3.42 1.62 11.00
C GLU A 185 -2.42 1.15 9.93
N ALA A 186 -1.44 0.31 10.29
CA ALA A 186 -0.51 -0.27 9.33
C ALA A 186 -1.10 -1.48 8.59
N ILE A 187 -2.13 -2.14 9.13
CA ILE A 187 -2.68 -3.39 8.59
C ILE A 187 -3.11 -3.25 7.11
N PRO A 188 -3.85 -2.21 6.69
CA PRO A 188 -4.21 -2.03 5.28
C PRO A 188 -3.00 -1.98 4.34
N ALA A 189 -1.95 -1.24 4.72
CA ALA A 189 -0.73 -1.13 3.94
C ALA A 189 0.00 -2.48 3.83
N LEU A 190 0.09 -3.22 4.95
CA LEU A 190 0.67 -4.57 4.95
C LEU A 190 -0.09 -5.50 3.99
N ILE A 191 -1.42 -5.47 4.01
CA ILE A 191 -2.25 -6.28 3.10
C ILE A 191 -1.94 -5.91 1.65
N GLU A 192 -1.91 -4.62 1.33
CA GLU A 192 -1.59 -4.13 -0.01
C GLU A 192 -0.23 -4.65 -0.50
N HIS A 193 0.83 -4.54 0.30
CA HIS A 193 2.16 -5.06 -0.07
C HIS A 193 2.16 -6.57 -0.29
N THR A 194 1.42 -7.33 0.52
CA THR A 194 1.35 -8.78 0.35
C THR A 194 0.60 -9.24 -0.90
N MET A 195 -0.22 -8.36 -1.49
CA MET A 195 -0.96 -8.67 -2.72
C MET A 195 -0.15 -8.42 -4.00
N LEU A 196 0.96 -7.67 -3.94
CA LEU A 196 1.76 -7.32 -5.12
C LEU A 196 2.61 -8.48 -5.67
N GLY A 197 2.86 -9.51 -4.86
CA GLY A 197 3.46 -10.80 -5.27
C GLY A 197 4.90 -10.76 -5.78
N ASN A 198 5.64 -9.67 -5.61
CA ASN A 198 7.08 -9.52 -5.89
C ASN A 198 7.70 -8.43 -5.02
N ASP A 199 7.09 -8.15 -3.87
CA ASP A 199 7.51 -7.07 -3.00
C ASP A 199 8.66 -7.58 -2.09
N PRO A 200 9.81 -6.88 -1.97
CA PRO A 200 10.90 -7.31 -1.11
C PRO A 200 10.51 -7.50 0.36
N ILE A 201 9.40 -6.91 0.84
CA ILE A 201 8.88 -7.09 2.20
C ILE A 201 7.67 -8.01 2.28
N GLU A 202 7.24 -8.62 1.17
CA GLU A 202 6.11 -9.55 1.16
C GLU A 202 6.27 -10.61 2.26
N GLY A 203 7.48 -11.16 2.39
CA GLY A 203 7.82 -12.16 3.40
C GLY A 203 7.53 -11.72 4.84
N ASP A 204 7.91 -10.48 5.18
CA ASP A 204 7.80 -9.90 6.52
C ASP A 204 6.36 -9.41 6.80
N ALA A 205 5.73 -8.77 5.81
CA ALA A 205 4.35 -8.32 5.91
C ALA A 205 3.38 -9.51 6.09
N LEU A 206 3.57 -10.58 5.31
CA LEU A 206 2.82 -11.83 5.47
C LEU A 206 3.02 -12.47 6.86
N GLN A 207 4.25 -12.45 7.38
CA GLN A 207 4.56 -13.01 8.69
C GLN A 207 3.85 -12.22 9.79
N MET A 208 3.91 -10.88 9.73
CA MET A 208 3.24 -10.00 10.69
C MET A 208 1.72 -10.17 10.64
N LEU A 209 1.11 -10.22 9.45
CA LEU A 209 -0.34 -10.48 9.31
C LEU A 209 -0.73 -11.86 9.86
N GLN A 210 0.13 -12.86 9.74
CA GLN A 210 -0.10 -14.17 10.33
C GLN A 210 -0.07 -14.12 11.87
N GLU A 211 0.89 -13.41 12.45
CA GLU A 211 1.07 -13.26 13.89
C GLU A 211 -0.07 -12.50 14.56
N LEU A 212 -0.64 -11.50 13.88
CA LEU A 212 -1.85 -10.79 14.33
C LEU A 212 -3.07 -11.71 14.44
N GLY A 213 -3.10 -12.81 13.68
CA GLY A 213 -4.16 -13.81 13.71
C GLY A 213 -5.44 -13.40 12.96
N SER A 214 -6.28 -14.40 12.66
CA SER A 214 -7.45 -14.21 11.79
C SER A 214 -8.52 -13.29 12.39
N SER A 215 -8.68 -13.26 13.71
CA SER A 215 -9.67 -12.38 14.35
C SER A 215 -9.37 -10.89 14.17
N VAL A 216 -8.09 -10.54 13.97
CA VAL A 216 -7.66 -9.14 13.76
C VAL A 216 -7.64 -8.82 12.27
N VAL A 217 -7.08 -9.70 11.43
CA VAL A 217 -6.83 -9.40 10.01
C VAL A 217 -8.06 -9.55 9.11
N VAL A 218 -8.95 -10.51 9.39
CA VAL A 218 -10.13 -10.76 8.53
C VAL A 218 -11.01 -9.52 8.32
N PRO A 219 -11.33 -8.69 9.34
CA PRO A 219 -12.04 -7.44 9.12
C PRO A 219 -11.42 -6.54 8.04
N TYR A 220 -10.08 -6.45 7.99
CA TYR A 220 -9.36 -5.66 7.00
C TYR A 220 -9.35 -6.32 5.61
N PHE A 221 -9.31 -7.65 5.52
CA PHE A 221 -9.54 -8.34 4.25
C PHE A 221 -10.94 -8.08 3.70
N LEU A 222 -11.95 -8.06 4.57
CA LEU A 222 -13.33 -7.75 4.17
C LEU A 222 -13.46 -6.30 3.71
N GLU A 223 -12.84 -5.35 4.40
CA GLU A 223 -12.79 -3.94 4.00
C GLU A 223 -12.10 -3.78 2.63
N ALA A 224 -10.92 -4.38 2.43
CA ALA A 224 -10.21 -4.36 1.16
C ALA A 224 -11.06 -4.94 0.02
N LEU A 225 -11.77 -6.05 0.26
CA LEU A 225 -12.70 -6.65 -0.72
C LEU A 225 -13.89 -5.76 -1.04
N TRP A 226 -14.40 -5.05 -0.04
CA TRP A 226 -15.53 -4.15 -0.19
C TRP A 226 -15.14 -2.95 -1.04
N ASP A 227 -13.97 -2.37 -0.78
CA ASP A 227 -13.42 -1.24 -1.54
C ASP A 227 -13.12 -1.60 -3.01
N MET A 228 -12.81 -2.87 -3.31
CA MET A 228 -12.64 -3.34 -4.69
C MET A 228 -13.95 -3.33 -5.50
N ARG A 229 -15.12 -3.36 -4.85
CA ARG A 229 -16.43 -3.36 -5.53
C ARG A 229 -16.70 -2.02 -6.20
N ASP A 230 -16.42 -0.93 -5.52
CA ASP A 230 -16.82 0.42 -5.92
C ASP A 230 -15.87 1.02 -6.99
N GLY A 231 -15.05 0.18 -7.64
CA GLY A 231 -13.93 0.51 -8.51
C GLY A 231 -14.24 1.17 -9.86
N GLU A 232 -15.21 2.09 -9.93
CA GLU A 232 -15.20 3.11 -11.00
C GLU A 232 -13.98 4.04 -10.89
N GLU A 233 -13.36 4.16 -9.70
CA GLU A 233 -12.12 4.94 -9.48
C GLU A 233 -10.83 4.09 -9.50
N ALA A 234 -10.90 2.82 -9.91
CA ALA A 234 -9.71 1.94 -9.93
C ALA A 234 -8.61 2.39 -10.91
N GLU A 235 -8.90 3.31 -11.84
CA GLU A 235 -7.89 3.88 -12.75
C GLU A 235 -7.02 4.97 -12.13
N THR A 236 -7.44 5.61 -11.03
CA THR A 236 -6.69 6.70 -10.38
C THR A 236 -5.90 6.27 -9.15
N ARG A 237 -6.06 5.04 -8.65
CA ARG A 237 -5.26 4.53 -7.54
C ARG A 237 -3.81 4.32 -7.99
N VAL A 238 -2.86 4.79 -7.18
CA VAL A 238 -1.40 4.68 -7.42
C VAL A 238 -0.96 3.22 -7.60
N TYR A 239 -1.71 2.28 -7.02
CA TYR A 239 -1.50 0.84 -7.17
C TYR A 239 -2.79 0.16 -7.67
N PRO A 240 -3.01 0.02 -9.00
CA PRO A 240 -4.12 -0.75 -9.57
C PRO A 240 -4.01 -2.27 -9.32
N SER A 241 -3.03 -2.70 -8.50
CA SER A 241 -2.60 -4.06 -8.24
C SER A 241 -3.09 -4.64 -6.92
N THR A 242 -3.87 -3.92 -6.10
CA THR A 242 -4.74 -4.56 -5.10
C THR A 242 -5.94 -5.17 -5.79
N ASP A 243 -5.69 -6.10 -6.72
CA ASP A 243 -6.73 -6.77 -7.46
C ASP A 243 -7.27 -7.97 -6.66
N PHE A 244 -8.49 -8.36 -6.99
CA PHE A 244 -9.15 -9.53 -6.43
C PHE A 244 -8.28 -10.81 -6.53
N VAL A 245 -7.38 -10.88 -7.51
CA VAL A 245 -6.49 -12.04 -7.72
C VAL A 245 -5.41 -12.08 -6.65
N GLY A 246 -4.73 -10.97 -6.37
CA GLY A 246 -3.71 -10.86 -5.34
C GLY A 246 -4.23 -11.25 -3.96
N LEU A 247 -5.49 -10.91 -3.64
CA LEU A 247 -6.08 -11.33 -2.36
C LEU A 247 -6.39 -12.83 -2.34
N CYS A 248 -6.85 -13.42 -3.44
CA CYS A 248 -7.02 -14.87 -3.53
C CYS A 248 -5.68 -15.59 -3.36
N GLU A 249 -4.61 -15.08 -3.98
CA GLU A 249 -3.25 -15.62 -3.84
C GLU A 249 -2.73 -15.48 -2.41
N LEU A 250 -2.95 -14.32 -1.80
CA LEU A 250 -2.65 -14.06 -0.39
C LEU A 250 -3.31 -15.11 0.50
N LEU A 251 -4.63 -15.27 0.38
CA LEU A 251 -5.40 -16.23 1.15
C LEU A 251 -4.95 -17.68 0.91
N LEU A 252 -4.54 -18.03 -0.31
CA LEU A 252 -4.02 -19.35 -0.67
C LEU A 252 -2.58 -19.61 -0.21
N SER A 253 -1.86 -18.59 0.25
CA SER A 253 -0.52 -18.79 0.78
C SER A 253 -0.57 -19.71 2.00
N ARG A 254 0.51 -20.48 2.22
CA ARG A 254 0.58 -21.47 3.31
C ARG A 254 0.42 -20.88 4.71
N ARG A 255 0.50 -19.55 4.83
CA ARG A 255 0.39 -18.79 6.09
C ARG A 255 -1.06 -18.53 6.48
N PHE A 256 -1.97 -18.44 5.51
CA PHE A 256 -3.39 -18.21 5.78
C PHE A 256 -4.16 -19.51 5.64
N GLY A 257 -4.68 -19.97 6.77
CA GLY A 257 -5.52 -21.16 6.83
C GLY A 257 -6.98 -20.87 6.51
N ARG A 258 -7.79 -21.93 6.59
CA ARG A 258 -9.25 -21.88 6.44
C ARG A 258 -9.95 -20.85 7.33
N ALA A 259 -9.37 -20.53 8.49
CA ALA A 259 -9.89 -19.52 9.41
C ALA A 259 -9.95 -18.10 8.82
N TYR A 260 -9.11 -17.79 7.83
CA TYR A 260 -9.13 -16.51 7.10
C TYR A 260 -10.07 -16.58 5.90
N MET A 261 -10.04 -17.69 5.15
CA MET A 261 -10.80 -17.85 3.92
C MET A 261 -12.31 -17.94 4.16
N LEU A 262 -12.74 -18.73 5.16
CA LEU A 262 -14.17 -19.01 5.38
C LEU A 262 -14.99 -17.72 5.61
N PRO A 263 -14.56 -16.77 6.48
CA PRO A 263 -15.27 -15.49 6.62
C PRO A 263 -15.23 -14.62 5.36
N CYS A 264 -14.16 -14.68 4.57
CA CYS A 264 -14.01 -13.89 3.34
C CYS A 264 -14.82 -14.47 2.16
N GLY A 265 -15.16 -15.76 2.21
CA GLY A 265 -15.81 -16.51 1.14
C GLY A 265 -17.03 -15.82 0.52
N PRO A 266 -18.05 -15.41 1.31
CA PRO A 266 -19.24 -14.74 0.78
C PRO A 266 -18.90 -13.47 -0.01
N LEU A 267 -18.01 -12.63 0.51
CA LEU A 267 -17.66 -11.37 -0.14
C LEU A 267 -16.75 -11.59 -1.35
N LEU A 268 -15.83 -12.57 -1.30
CA LEU A 268 -15.06 -13.00 -2.48
C LEU A 268 -15.97 -13.45 -3.61
N THR A 269 -16.94 -14.31 -3.33
CA THR A 269 -17.89 -14.78 -4.36
C THR A 269 -18.70 -13.62 -4.93
N TYR A 270 -19.20 -12.74 -4.05
CA TYR A 270 -19.93 -11.56 -4.48
C TYR A 270 -19.07 -10.67 -5.38
N THR A 271 -17.86 -10.30 -4.96
CA THR A 271 -16.94 -9.46 -5.73
C THR A 271 -16.59 -10.12 -7.07
N PHE A 272 -16.33 -11.43 -7.09
CA PHE A 272 -16.08 -12.20 -8.30
C PHE A 272 -17.23 -12.11 -9.32
N ASP A 273 -18.47 -12.28 -8.85
CA ASP A 273 -19.68 -12.24 -9.69
C ASP A 273 -19.90 -10.86 -10.35
N HIS A 274 -19.40 -9.80 -9.72
CA HIS A 274 -19.49 -8.41 -10.21
C HIS A 274 -18.29 -7.99 -11.07
N LEU A 275 -17.25 -8.83 -11.21
CA LEU A 275 -16.15 -8.53 -12.12
C LEU A 275 -16.65 -8.53 -13.58
N PRO A 276 -16.09 -7.69 -14.46
CA PRO A 276 -16.32 -7.80 -15.91
C PRO A 276 -16.01 -9.22 -16.41
N GLN A 277 -16.85 -9.77 -17.30
CA GLN A 277 -16.75 -11.17 -17.76
C GLN A 277 -15.33 -11.57 -18.22
N ARG A 278 -14.60 -10.66 -18.88
CA ARG A 278 -13.21 -10.91 -19.30
C ARG A 278 -12.24 -11.09 -18.13
N LYS A 279 -12.47 -10.38 -17.02
CA LYS A 279 -11.69 -10.48 -15.77
C LYS A 279 -12.10 -11.72 -14.98
N GLN A 280 -13.39 -12.08 -14.94
CA GLN A 280 -13.91 -13.28 -14.25
C GLN A 280 -13.15 -14.54 -14.65
N LEU A 281 -13.03 -14.84 -15.96
CA LEU A 281 -12.36 -16.06 -16.41
C LEU A 281 -10.87 -16.13 -16.05
N ARG A 282 -10.20 -14.97 -15.94
CA ARG A 282 -8.80 -14.91 -15.49
C ARG A 282 -8.72 -15.15 -13.99
N ALA A 283 -9.52 -14.41 -13.23
CA ALA A 283 -9.58 -14.49 -11.77
C ALA A 283 -10.07 -15.86 -11.25
N ALA A 284 -10.87 -16.59 -12.04
CA ALA A 284 -11.40 -17.90 -11.68
C ALA A 284 -10.30 -18.93 -11.35
N LYS A 285 -9.11 -18.77 -11.92
CA LYS A 285 -7.97 -19.66 -11.67
C LYS A 285 -7.47 -19.59 -10.24
N GLN A 286 -7.53 -18.41 -9.61
CA GLN A 286 -7.16 -18.17 -8.22
C GLN A 286 -8.36 -18.28 -7.28
N PHE A 287 -9.54 -17.87 -7.73
CA PHE A 287 -10.77 -17.93 -6.92
C PHE A 287 -11.23 -19.36 -6.60
N LEU A 288 -11.29 -20.25 -7.61
CA LEU A 288 -11.73 -21.64 -7.38
C LEU A 288 -10.90 -22.37 -6.33
N PRO A 289 -9.55 -22.30 -6.32
CA PRO A 289 -8.79 -22.93 -5.24
C PRO A 289 -9.12 -22.38 -3.86
N VAL A 290 -9.50 -21.09 -3.71
CA VAL A 290 -9.94 -20.57 -2.41
C VAL A 290 -11.22 -21.28 -1.96
N LEU A 291 -12.21 -21.41 -2.85
CA LEU A 291 -13.45 -22.11 -2.52
C LEU A 291 -13.23 -23.60 -2.24
N GLU A 292 -12.36 -24.26 -3.02
CA GLU A 292 -11.96 -25.65 -2.80
C GLU A 292 -11.29 -25.82 -1.41
N ALA A 293 -10.46 -24.86 -1.00
CA ALA A 293 -9.82 -24.86 0.32
C ALA A 293 -10.79 -24.56 1.48
N ILE A 294 -11.85 -23.79 1.24
CA ILE A 294 -12.95 -23.61 2.20
C ILE A 294 -13.73 -24.91 2.37
N GLY A 295 -13.99 -25.62 1.28
CA GLY A 295 -14.74 -26.87 1.27
C GLY A 295 -16.25 -26.69 1.05
N PRO A 296 -17.08 -27.70 1.39
CA PRO A 296 -18.51 -27.71 1.05
C PRO A 296 -19.33 -26.60 1.74
N GLU A 297 -18.82 -25.99 2.80
CA GLU A 297 -19.50 -24.87 3.47
C GLU A 297 -19.63 -23.62 2.58
N CYS A 298 -18.83 -23.54 1.51
CA CYS A 298 -18.99 -22.45 0.54
C CYS A 298 -20.26 -22.55 -0.31
N ALA A 299 -20.93 -23.71 -0.32
CA ALA A 299 -22.05 -23.98 -1.21
C ALA A 299 -23.20 -22.95 -1.04
N HIS A 300 -23.45 -22.47 0.18
CA HIS A 300 -24.53 -21.53 0.48
C HIS A 300 -24.41 -20.18 -0.25
N TYR A 301 -23.20 -19.76 -0.57
CA TYR A 301 -22.95 -18.48 -1.25
C TYR A 301 -22.32 -18.66 -2.64
N ALA A 302 -21.61 -19.77 -2.91
CA ALA A 302 -20.95 -20.04 -4.18
C ALA A 302 -21.87 -20.62 -5.26
N LEU A 303 -22.91 -21.38 -4.88
CA LEU A 303 -23.81 -22.05 -5.84
C LEU A 303 -24.54 -21.12 -6.82
N PRO A 304 -24.94 -19.89 -6.47
CA PRO A 304 -25.50 -18.96 -7.45
C PRO A 304 -24.52 -18.61 -8.59
N THR A 305 -23.22 -18.56 -8.30
CA THR A 305 -22.19 -18.06 -9.23
C THR A 305 -21.50 -19.17 -10.03
N LEU A 306 -21.30 -20.36 -9.44
CA LEU A 306 -20.54 -21.44 -10.09
C LEU A 306 -21.19 -21.98 -11.39
N PRO A 307 -22.52 -22.17 -11.49
CA PRO A 307 -23.18 -22.60 -12.73
C PRO A 307 -22.96 -21.63 -13.90
N ASP A 308 -23.06 -20.33 -13.63
CA ASP A 308 -22.81 -19.30 -14.62
C ASP A 308 -21.34 -19.28 -15.05
N LEU A 309 -20.40 -19.43 -14.11
CA LEU A 309 -18.98 -19.61 -14.42
C LEU A 309 -18.74 -20.83 -15.31
N VAL A 310 -19.34 -21.99 -15.00
CA VAL A 310 -19.23 -23.22 -15.81
C VAL A 310 -19.75 -22.98 -17.23
N SER A 311 -20.90 -22.33 -17.37
CA SER A 311 -21.50 -21.98 -18.65
C SER A 311 -20.58 -21.07 -19.47
N LYS A 312 -20.07 -19.99 -18.86
CA LYS A 312 -19.15 -19.03 -19.50
C LYS A 312 -17.80 -19.65 -19.87
N ALA A 313 -17.28 -20.56 -19.05
CA ALA A 313 -15.96 -21.17 -19.21
C ALA A 313 -15.95 -22.40 -20.14
N GLY A 314 -17.12 -22.92 -20.52
CA GLY A 314 -17.27 -24.01 -21.49
C GLY A 314 -16.62 -25.33 -21.06
N THR A 315 -15.65 -25.80 -21.83
CA THR A 315 -14.89 -27.05 -21.60
C THR A 315 -13.49 -26.81 -21.01
N SER A 316 -13.19 -25.59 -20.58
CA SER A 316 -11.91 -25.27 -19.96
C SER A 316 -11.70 -26.00 -18.63
N ASP A 317 -10.43 -26.08 -18.19
CA ASP A 317 -10.07 -26.62 -16.87
C ASP A 317 -10.81 -25.91 -15.72
N VAL A 318 -11.03 -24.59 -15.85
CA VAL A 318 -11.83 -23.80 -14.89
C VAL A 318 -13.25 -24.35 -14.76
N ALA A 319 -13.91 -24.67 -15.88
CA ALA A 319 -15.25 -25.26 -15.86
C ALA A 319 -15.25 -26.64 -15.20
N GLN A 320 -14.26 -27.47 -15.51
CA GLN A 320 -14.13 -28.82 -14.92
C GLN A 320 -13.88 -28.75 -13.40
N ARG A 321 -13.05 -27.81 -12.93
CA ARG A 321 -12.83 -27.56 -11.49
C ARG A 321 -14.10 -27.11 -10.79
N ALA A 322 -14.80 -26.12 -11.36
CA ALA A 322 -16.08 -25.66 -10.82
C ALA A 322 -17.12 -26.79 -10.75
N ARG A 323 -17.21 -27.66 -11.77
CA ARG A 323 -18.09 -28.85 -11.74
C ARG A 323 -17.70 -29.82 -10.63
N ARG A 324 -16.41 -30.12 -10.46
CA ARG A 324 -15.93 -30.98 -9.36
C ARG A 324 -16.27 -30.41 -8.00
N LEU A 325 -16.13 -29.09 -7.83
CA LEU A 325 -16.50 -28.40 -6.60
C LEU A 325 -18.01 -28.50 -6.34
N ILE A 326 -18.86 -28.21 -7.33
CA ILE A 326 -20.33 -28.37 -7.22
C ILE A 326 -20.69 -29.81 -6.83
N ALA A 327 -20.07 -30.80 -7.47
CA ALA A 327 -20.31 -32.22 -7.20
C ALA A 327 -19.86 -32.67 -5.80
N SER A 328 -19.04 -31.86 -5.10
CA SER A 328 -18.62 -32.14 -3.72
C SER A 328 -19.63 -31.67 -2.66
N PHE A 329 -20.65 -30.89 -3.06
CA PHE A 329 -21.64 -30.37 -2.12
C PHE A 329 -22.72 -31.40 -1.78
N ASP A 330 -23.33 -31.24 -0.61
CA ASP A 330 -24.40 -32.12 -0.13
C ASP A 330 -25.64 -32.05 -1.04
N GLU A 331 -26.25 -33.20 -1.31
CA GLU A 331 -27.42 -33.32 -2.19
C GLU A 331 -28.59 -32.44 -1.76
N GLN A 332 -28.79 -32.25 -0.44
CA GLN A 332 -29.85 -31.38 0.08
C GLN A 332 -29.62 -29.91 -0.29
N VAL A 333 -28.37 -29.48 -0.35
CA VAL A 333 -27.99 -28.12 -0.77
C VAL A 333 -28.12 -27.96 -2.28
N LEU A 334 -27.85 -29.04 -3.05
CA LEU A 334 -27.97 -29.05 -4.51
C LEU A 334 -29.43 -29.14 -5.01
N ALA A 335 -30.34 -29.72 -4.22
CA ALA A 335 -31.72 -29.98 -4.63
C ALA A 335 -32.46 -28.74 -5.20
N PRO A 336 -32.35 -27.52 -4.62
CA PRO A 336 -32.95 -26.32 -5.19
C PRO A 336 -32.38 -25.90 -6.57
N TYR A 337 -31.18 -26.37 -6.91
CA TYR A 337 -30.46 -26.01 -8.14
C TYR A 337 -30.54 -27.10 -9.23
N ALA A 338 -31.23 -28.22 -8.98
CA ALA A 338 -31.24 -29.39 -9.85
C ALA A 338 -31.56 -29.07 -11.33
N GLN A 339 -32.52 -28.18 -11.59
CA GLN A 339 -32.88 -27.78 -12.96
C GLN A 339 -31.75 -27.02 -13.68
N VAL A 340 -31.06 -26.13 -12.96
CA VAL A 340 -29.93 -25.36 -13.50
C VAL A 340 -28.75 -26.30 -13.78
N LEU A 341 -28.47 -27.23 -12.88
CA LEU A 341 -27.38 -28.20 -13.01
C LEU A 341 -27.63 -29.19 -14.16
N ALA A 342 -28.87 -29.65 -14.34
CA ALA A 342 -29.24 -30.52 -15.46
C ALA A 342 -28.97 -29.86 -16.83
N ALA A 343 -29.24 -28.55 -16.95
CA ALA A 343 -28.97 -27.81 -18.18
C ALA A 343 -27.46 -27.73 -18.52
N LEU A 344 -26.59 -27.74 -17.50
CA LEU A 344 -25.13 -27.72 -17.72
C LEU A 344 -24.59 -29.05 -18.25
N HIS A 345 -25.20 -30.19 -17.91
CA HIS A 345 -24.79 -31.51 -18.41
C HIS A 345 -25.20 -31.72 -19.88
N ILE A 346 -26.38 -31.23 -20.26
CA ILE A 346 -26.87 -31.31 -21.65
C ILE A 346 -25.97 -30.50 -22.61
N ALA A 347 -25.31 -29.44 -22.12
CA ALA A 347 -24.39 -28.66 -22.93
C ALA A 347 -23.11 -29.42 -23.32
N GLU A 348 -22.66 -30.39 -22.52
CA GLU A 348 -21.44 -31.18 -22.79
C GLU A 348 -21.67 -32.21 -23.89
N GLU A 349 -22.75 -32.98 -23.81
CA GLU A 349 -23.09 -34.00 -24.82
C GLU A 349 -23.22 -33.40 -26.23
N ASN A 350 -23.71 -32.16 -26.32
CA ASN A 350 -23.86 -31.47 -27.60
C ASN A 350 -22.54 -30.91 -28.18
N GLN A 351 -21.51 -30.68 -27.37
CA GLN A 351 -20.21 -30.21 -27.86
C GLN A 351 -19.34 -31.35 -28.41
N ASP A 352 -19.36 -32.53 -27.80
CA ASP A 352 -18.63 -33.71 -28.30
C ASP A 352 -19.14 -34.18 -29.67
N VAL A 353 -20.46 -34.05 -29.92
CA VAL A 353 -21.07 -34.39 -31.21
C VAL A 353 -20.66 -33.38 -32.32
N ARG A 354 -20.38 -32.12 -31.99
CA ARG A 354 -19.90 -31.14 -32.98
C ARG A 354 -18.41 -31.26 -33.31
N GLY A 355 -17.57 -31.58 -32.32
CA GLY A 355 -16.12 -31.75 -32.52
C GLY A 355 -15.77 -32.95 -33.41
N THR A 356 -16.63 -33.97 -33.46
CA THR A 356 -16.46 -35.14 -34.33
C THR A 356 -16.85 -34.87 -35.79
N HIS A 357 -17.74 -33.90 -36.06
CA HIS A 357 -18.13 -33.55 -37.43
C HIS A 357 -17.16 -32.57 -38.12
N GLU A 358 -16.56 -31.61 -37.42
CA GLU A 358 -15.60 -30.67 -38.04
C GLU A 358 -14.24 -31.29 -38.39
N ARG A 359 -13.89 -32.43 -37.80
CA ARG A 359 -12.64 -33.13 -38.11
C ARG A 359 -12.71 -33.96 -39.40
N VAL A 360 -13.90 -34.22 -39.93
CA VAL A 360 -14.09 -35.06 -41.13
C VAL A 360 -13.93 -34.25 -42.43
N ASP A 361 -14.07 -32.92 -42.41
CA ASP A 361 -14.01 -32.08 -43.61
C ASP A 361 -12.66 -31.38 -43.88
N ARG A 362 -11.64 -31.58 -43.01
CA ARG A 362 -10.31 -30.94 -43.19
C ARG A 362 -9.25 -31.79 -43.91
N ASP A 363 -9.48 -33.08 -44.14
CA ASP A 363 -8.57 -33.93 -44.92
C ASP A 363 -8.81 -33.89 -46.44
N GLY A 364 -9.71 -33.01 -46.91
CA GLY A 364 -10.13 -32.92 -48.31
C GLY A 364 -9.52 -31.79 -49.17
N ARG A 365 -8.42 -31.13 -48.76
CA ARG A 365 -7.76 -30.10 -49.61
C ARG A 365 -6.32 -30.45 -49.98
N SER A 366 -6.21 -31.08 -51.14
CA SER A 366 -5.39 -30.66 -52.28
C SER A 366 -3.97 -30.16 -51.96
N GLN A 367 -3.01 -31.02 -52.32
CA GLN A 367 -1.62 -30.68 -52.61
C GLN A 367 -1.54 -29.51 -53.62
N GLY A 368 -1.41 -28.29 -53.13
CA GLY A 368 -1.00 -27.13 -53.92
C GLY A 368 0.52 -27.04 -53.94
N THR A 369 1.11 -27.29 -55.11
CA THR A 369 2.53 -27.12 -55.42
C THR A 369 3.05 -25.74 -55.01
N ARG A 370 4.07 -25.70 -54.13
CA ARG A 370 4.84 -24.48 -53.83
C ARG A 370 5.70 -24.10 -55.05
N PRO A 371 5.64 -22.86 -55.55
CA PRO A 371 6.61 -22.39 -56.54
C PRO A 371 7.99 -22.22 -55.91
N ALA A 372 9.02 -22.62 -56.67
CA ALA A 372 10.42 -22.53 -56.29
C ALA A 372 10.89 -21.07 -56.14
N PRO A 373 11.81 -20.77 -55.21
CA PRO A 373 12.37 -19.44 -55.04
C PRO A 373 13.32 -19.09 -56.20
N PRO A 374 13.40 -17.81 -56.62
CA PRO A 374 14.30 -17.38 -57.68
C PRO A 374 15.77 -17.50 -57.25
N ALA A 375 16.57 -18.06 -58.15
CA ALA A 375 18.02 -18.17 -58.00
C ALA A 375 18.67 -16.78 -57.93
N ARG A 376 19.52 -16.57 -56.92
CA ARG A 376 20.41 -15.39 -56.84
C ARG A 376 21.55 -15.59 -57.83
N GLY A 377 21.64 -14.67 -58.80
CA GLY A 377 22.79 -14.53 -59.69
C GLY A 377 24.02 -13.99 -58.97
N ALA A 378 25.17 -14.32 -59.56
CA ALA A 378 26.54 -14.05 -59.14
C ALA A 378 26.92 -12.57 -59.09
#